data_AF-A0A2W4JF65-F1
#
_entry.id   AF-A0A2W4JF65-F1
#
_cell.length_a   1.000
_cell.length_b   1.000
_cell.length_c   1.000
_cell.angle_alpha   90.00
_cell.angle_beta   90.00
_cell.angle_gamma   90.00
#
_symmetry.space_group_name_H-M   'P 1'
#
loop_
_entity.id
_entity.type
_entity.pdbx_description
1 polymer ?
#
loop_
_entity_poly.entity_id
_entity_poly.type
_entity_poly.pdbx_seq_one_letter_code
_entity_poly.pdbx_strand_id
1 'polypeptide(L)'
;MTPEELGQAIYFAIQDGIAAGEFTLALEDLGEIRVERPRQREHGDWATNIAMQAAKKAGMAPREFAERLAARLAQARLFYKSPSPRNRIRSRMPTSV
;
A
#
# COMPACT_ATOMS: atom_id res chain seq x y z
N MET A 1 0.74 3.08 -15.58
CA MET A 1 0.98 2.37 -14.32
C MET A 1 1.71 1.10 -14.64
N THR A 2 3.01 1.09 -14.41
CA THR A 2 3.85 -0.11 -14.51
C THR A 2 3.71 -0.94 -13.22
N PRO A 3 4.05 -2.24 -13.24
CA PRO A 3 4.01 -3.06 -12.02
C PRO A 3 4.99 -2.53 -10.94
N GLU A 4 6.12 -1.94 -11.34
CA GLU A 4 7.09 -1.33 -10.43
C GLU A 4 6.52 -0.07 -9.77
N GLU A 5 5.87 0.81 -10.54
CA GLU A 5 5.18 1.99 -10.00
C GLU A 5 4.08 1.60 -9.01
N LEU A 6 3.33 0.52 -9.31
CA LEU A 6 2.29 0.01 -8.42
C LEU A 6 2.91 -0.64 -7.16
N GLY A 7 3.99 -1.40 -7.30
CA GLY A 7 4.73 -1.96 -6.17
C GLY A 7 5.23 -0.88 -5.22
N GLN A 8 5.78 0.21 -5.76
CA GLN A 8 6.21 1.37 -4.98
C GLN A 8 5.03 2.06 -4.27
N ALA A 9 3.88 2.20 -4.94
CA ALA A 9 2.68 2.76 -4.34
C ALA A 9 2.15 1.88 -3.18
N ILE A 10 2.18 0.56 -3.34
CA ILE A 10 1.83 -0.40 -2.29
C ILE A 10 2.78 -0.27 -1.09
N TYR A 11 4.08 -0.18 -1.34
CA TYR A 11 5.09 0.00 -0.29
C TYR A 11 4.79 1.24 0.56
N PHE A 12 4.62 2.40 -0.08
CA PHE A 12 4.30 3.64 0.63
C PHE A 12 2.98 3.57 1.39
N ALA A 13 1.95 2.94 0.82
CA ALA A 13 0.66 2.78 1.50
C ALA A 13 0.78 1.90 2.77
N ILE A 14 1.62 0.87 2.75
CA ILE A 14 1.88 0.05 3.94
C ILE A 14 2.72 0.82 4.96
N GLN A 15 3.75 1.53 4.52
CA GLN A 15 4.58 2.39 5.38
C GLN A 15 3.75 3.44 6.11
N ASP A 16 2.92 4.19 5.39
CA ASP A 16 1.99 5.16 5.95
C ASP A 16 1.03 4.49 6.95
N GLY A 17 0.70 3.22 6.70
CA GLY A 17 -0.17 2.45 7.56
C GLY A 17 0.40 1.95 8.86
N ILE A 18 1.68 1.61 8.85
CA ILE A 18 2.43 1.36 10.05
C ILE A 18 2.56 2.66 10.85
N ALA A 19 2.91 3.78 10.20
CA ALA A 19 3.06 5.08 10.84
C ALA A 19 1.76 5.59 11.49
N ALA A 20 0.60 5.28 10.90
CA ALA A 20 -0.71 5.62 11.46
C ALA A 20 -1.22 4.62 12.53
N GLY A 21 -0.47 3.56 12.84
CA GLY A 21 -0.88 2.52 13.80
C GLY A 21 -1.98 1.60 13.31
N GLU A 22 -2.31 1.62 12.01
CA GLU A 22 -3.34 0.75 11.43
C GLU A 22 -2.83 -0.67 11.14
N PHE A 23 -1.52 -0.82 10.95
CA PHE A 23 -0.87 -2.12 10.75
C PHE A 23 0.23 -2.32 11.79
N THR A 24 0.10 -3.37 12.60
CA THR A 24 1.07 -3.71 13.65
C THR A 24 2.16 -4.63 13.10
N LEU A 25 2.98 -4.14 12.17
CA LEU A 25 4.16 -4.85 11.66
C LEU A 25 5.32 -3.88 11.48
N ALA A 26 6.55 -4.40 11.51
CA ALA A 26 7.72 -3.63 11.18
C ALA A 26 7.92 -3.55 9.65
N LEU A 27 8.56 -2.49 9.16
CA LEU A 27 8.74 -2.31 7.72
C LEU A 27 9.73 -3.34 7.14
N GLU A 28 10.71 -3.74 7.95
CA GLU A 28 11.68 -4.80 7.71
C GLU A 28 11.04 -6.20 7.65
N ASP A 29 9.83 -6.38 8.18
CA ASP A 29 9.08 -7.64 8.09
C ASP A 29 8.32 -7.77 6.77
N LEU A 30 8.26 -6.73 5.94
CA LEU A 30 7.68 -6.84 4.61
C LEU A 30 8.55 -7.75 3.73
N GLY A 31 7.89 -8.74 3.14
CA GLY A 31 8.46 -9.51 2.05
C GLY A 31 8.55 -8.70 0.75
N GLU A 32 9.08 -9.35 -0.28
CA GLU A 32 9.13 -8.81 -1.63
C GLU A 32 7.72 -8.50 -2.16
N ILE A 33 7.47 -7.24 -2.52
CA ILE A 33 6.20 -6.82 -3.11
C ILE A 33 6.23 -7.18 -4.61
N ARG A 34 5.57 -8.28 -4.96
CA ARG A 34 5.39 -8.69 -6.34
C ARG A 34 4.05 -8.23 -6.88
N VAL A 35 4.09 -7.61 -8.05
CA VAL A 35 2.92 -7.18 -8.82
C VAL A 35 2.93 -7.91 -10.15
N GLU A 36 1.87 -8.67 -10.42
CA GLU A 36 1.78 -9.53 -11.61
C GLU A 36 0.38 -9.45 -12.24
N ARG A 37 0.27 -10.00 -13.46
CA ARG A 37 -1.03 -10.12 -14.14
C ARG A 37 -1.81 -11.28 -13.50
N PRO A 38 -3.06 -11.06 -13.05
CA PRO A 38 -3.87 -12.15 -12.49
C PRO A 38 -4.20 -13.19 -13.56
N ARG A 39 -4.34 -14.45 -13.13
CA ARG A 39 -4.74 -15.56 -14.01
C ARG A 39 -6.14 -15.35 -14.61
N GLN A 40 -7.05 -14.80 -13.82
CA GLN A 40 -8.42 -14.47 -14.24
C GLN A 40 -8.50 -12.96 -14.49
N ARG A 41 -8.86 -12.57 -15.71
CA ARG A 41 -8.96 -11.15 -16.11
C ARG A 41 -10.03 -10.38 -15.33
N GLU A 42 -11.03 -11.08 -14.80
CA GLU A 42 -12.12 -10.50 -13.98
C GLU A 42 -11.62 -9.95 -12.64
N HIS A 43 -10.42 -10.33 -12.19
CA HIS A 43 -9.81 -9.81 -10.95
C HIS A 43 -9.02 -8.51 -11.15
N GLY A 44 -9.13 -7.91 -12.33
CA GLY A 44 -8.53 -6.62 -12.66
C GLY A 44 -7.21 -6.76 -13.41
N ASP A 45 -6.53 -5.62 -13.57
CA ASP A 45 -5.32 -5.54 -14.37
C ASP A 45 -4.09 -6.12 -13.68
N TRP A 46 -4.03 -6.01 -12.35
CA TRP A 46 -2.86 -6.33 -11.54
C TRP A 46 -3.27 -7.04 -10.24
N ALA A 47 -2.40 -7.93 -9.76
CA ALA A 47 -2.56 -8.62 -8.48
C ALA A 47 -1.24 -8.65 -7.70
N THR A 48 -1.36 -8.75 -6.37
CA THR A 48 -0.23 -8.91 -5.44
C THR A 48 -0.61 -9.83 -4.28
N ASN A 49 0.35 -10.60 -3.78
CA ASN A 49 0.18 -11.51 -2.65
C ASN A 49 0.59 -10.88 -1.30
N ILE A 50 1.06 -9.63 -1.30
CA ILE A 50 1.68 -9.02 -0.12
C ILE A 50 0.74 -8.99 1.10
N ALA A 51 -0.57 -8.87 0.87
CA ALA A 51 -1.55 -8.86 1.94
C ALA A 51 -1.50 -10.14 2.80
N MET A 52 -1.25 -11.30 2.20
CA MET A 52 -1.14 -12.56 2.96
C MET A 52 0.12 -12.58 3.82
N GLN A 53 1.24 -12.11 3.27
CA GLN A 53 2.53 -12.08 3.97
C GLN A 53 2.52 -11.06 5.12
N ALA A 54 2.07 -9.84 4.82
CA ALA A 54 2.02 -8.74 5.77
C ALA A 54 0.97 -8.97 6.86
N ALA A 55 -0.22 -9.49 6.54
CA ALA A 55 -1.25 -9.77 7.54
C ALA A 55 -0.80 -10.81 8.57
N LYS A 56 -0.06 -11.85 8.13
CA LYS A 56 0.52 -12.83 9.05
C LYS A 56 1.45 -12.18 10.07
N LYS A 57 2.28 -11.22 9.63
CA LYS A 57 3.18 -10.45 10.50
C LYS A 57 2.42 -9.47 11.40
N ALA A 58 1.36 -8.87 10.87
CA ALA A 58 0.50 -7.92 11.57
C ALA A 58 -0.47 -8.57 12.57
N GLY A 59 -0.58 -9.91 12.59
CA GLY A 59 -1.56 -10.62 13.41
C GLY A 59 -3.01 -10.40 12.94
N MET A 60 -3.21 -10.14 11.64
CA MET A 60 -4.51 -9.81 11.05
C MET A 60 -4.99 -10.85 10.06
N ALA A 61 -6.30 -10.86 9.77
CA ALA A 61 -6.83 -11.63 8.65
C ALA A 61 -6.32 -11.04 7.31
N PRO A 62 -5.84 -11.86 6.36
CA PRO A 62 -5.35 -11.37 5.05
C PRO A 62 -6.33 -10.49 4.30
N ARG A 63 -7.63 -10.81 4.39
CA ARG A 63 -8.69 -10.04 3.75
C ARG A 63 -8.85 -8.65 4.38
N GLU A 64 -8.83 -8.56 5.70
CA GLU A 64 -8.92 -7.28 6.41
C GLU A 64 -7.73 -6.38 6.07
N PHE A 65 -6.52 -6.94 6.06
CA PHE A 65 -5.33 -6.21 5.63
C PHE A 65 -5.47 -5.70 4.19
N ALA A 66 -5.91 -6.56 3.27
CA ALA A 66 -6.13 -6.18 1.88
C ALA A 66 -7.16 -5.06 1.73
N GLU A 67 -8.26 -5.09 2.48
CA GLU A 67 -9.30 -4.06 2.47
C GLU A 67 -8.77 -2.71 2.96
N ARG A 68 -8.01 -2.68 4.07
CA ARG A 68 -7.37 -1.46 4.58
C ARG A 68 -6.33 -0.91 3.60
N LEU A 69 -5.51 -1.78 3.03
CA LEU A 69 -4.52 -1.39 2.02
C LEU A 69 -5.18 -0.82 0.76
N ALA A 70 -6.25 -1.46 0.27
CA ALA A 70 -7.03 -0.98 -0.86
C ALA A 70 -7.64 0.40 -0.59
N ALA A 71 -8.19 0.63 0.60
CA ALA A 71 -8.71 1.93 1.00
C ALA A 71 -7.62 3.01 0.97
N ARG A 72 -6.41 2.73 1.47
CA ARG A 72 -5.28 3.65 1.38
C ARG A 72 -4.87 3.95 -0.06
N LEU A 73 -4.74 2.91 -0.88
CA LEU A 73 -4.40 3.07 -2.30
C LEU A 73 -5.48 3.87 -3.04
N ALA A 74 -6.76 3.72 -2.69
CA ALA A 74 -7.85 4.51 -3.26
C ALA A 74 -7.83 5.97 -2.81
N GLN A 75 -7.43 6.26 -1.56
CA GLN A 75 -7.28 7.64 -1.08
C GLN A 75 -6.11 8.33 -1.73
N ALA A 76 -4.95 7.67 -1.71
CA ALA A 76 -3.76 8.10 -2.40
C ALA A 76 -4.12 8.32 -3.88
N ARG A 77 -4.87 7.39 -4.49
CA ARG A 77 -5.74 7.49 -5.67
C ARG A 77 -6.04 8.89 -6.17
N LEU A 78 -6.79 9.53 -5.30
CA LEU A 78 -7.48 10.79 -5.49
C LEU A 78 -6.49 11.95 -5.40
N PHE A 79 -5.43 11.82 -4.59
CA PHE A 79 -4.38 12.83 -4.49
C PHE A 79 -3.49 12.88 -5.74
N TYR A 80 -3.32 11.78 -6.48
CA TYR A 80 -2.46 11.72 -7.68
C TYR A 80 -3.20 11.72 -9.02
N LYS A 81 -4.45 12.21 -9.07
CA LYS A 81 -5.05 12.64 -10.35
C LYS A 81 -4.27 13.80 -11.02
N SER A 82 -3.15 14.27 -10.44
CA SER A 82 -2.09 15.01 -11.12
C SER A 82 -0.74 14.89 -10.38
N PRO A 83 0.27 14.13 -10.85
CA PRO A 83 1.53 13.98 -10.14
C PRO A 83 2.67 14.79 -10.79
N SER A 84 3.36 15.59 -9.97
CA SER A 84 4.77 15.89 -10.20
C SER A 84 5.57 15.29 -9.03
N PRO A 85 6.62 14.50 -9.30
CA PRO A 85 7.31 13.68 -8.29
C PRO A 85 8.13 14.47 -7.26
N ARG A 86 8.21 15.80 -7.35
CA ARG A 86 9.02 16.62 -6.43
C ARG A 86 8.33 17.02 -5.13
N ASN A 87 7.01 16.84 -4.99
CA ASN A 87 6.25 17.56 -3.96
C ASN A 87 5.81 16.75 -2.74
N ARG A 88 6.19 15.46 -2.63
CA ARG A 88 5.74 14.63 -1.49
C ARG A 88 6.50 14.92 -0.18
N ILE A 89 7.67 15.57 -0.24
CA ILE A 89 8.50 15.85 0.94
C ILE A 89 7.93 17.00 1.81
N ARG A 90 6.82 17.65 1.42
CA ARG A 90 6.29 18.83 2.15
C ARG A 90 4.87 18.73 2.68
N SER A 91 4.10 17.68 2.39
CA SER A 91 2.71 17.61 2.88
C SER A 91 2.55 16.56 3.98
N ARG A 92 2.32 17.06 5.20
CA ARG A 92 1.89 16.39 6.44
C ARG A 92 3.00 16.02 7.44
N MET A 93 3.41 17.02 8.21
CA MET A 93 3.42 16.86 9.66
C MET A 93 2.26 17.71 10.22
N PRO A 94 1.29 17.14 10.95
CA PRO A 94 0.53 17.93 11.89
C PRO A 94 1.41 18.14 13.13
N THR A 95 2.08 19.28 13.20
CA THR A 95 2.53 19.82 14.48
C THR A 95 1.27 20.21 15.25
N SER A 96 0.80 19.33 16.13
CA SER A 96 -0.10 19.73 17.20
C SER A 96 0.69 20.63 18.15
N VAL A 97 0.19 21.87 18.32
CA VAL A 97 0.50 22.77 19.44
C VAL A 97 -0.54 22.53 20.52
#